data_AF-A0A5C6GEG3-F1
#
_entry.id   AF-A0A5C6GEG3-F1
#
_cell.length_a   1.000
_cell.length_b   1.000
_cell.length_c   1.000
_cell.angle_alpha   90.00
_cell.angle_beta   90.00
_cell.angle_gamma   90.00
#
_symmetry.space_group_name_H-M   'P 1'
#
loop_
_entity.id
_entity.type
_entity.pdbx_description
1 polymer ?
#
loop_
_entity_poly.entity_id
_entity_poly.type
_entity_poly.pdbx_seq_one_letter_code
_entity_poly.pdbx_strand_id
1 'polypeptide(L)'
;MFPGGPNPTQAQFVPPSKAHKPPLPLVLIHDGGGTTFSYFVLGSLARDVWAIHNPNYFDGLPWEGGMDEMAKNYLDFIAKELSGPIMLGGWSLGGYLSLTMARVIAANPGAYPMSIAGLLIIDSPYHIARSKIAVPTSKAEFSGLPPLVQKSFDNCDDMLQYWDLPSWDGVNSGGSTDVKFTMAGKTFAVRKGEVLHKTVDSDPYDNQWQTMAVKPYASNADTDTSGPPPGVLLRCIKRAKPKPPHGSSSSGQNAMPACLVDYYRDERLLGWEARYPDFIKAVIDVNADHYNLFDRTNTAGMEKVTAQLAKGLEVLDALHGASKTRSANS
;
A
#
# COMPACT_ATOMS: atom_id res chain seq x y z
N MET A 1 11.48 11.67 -12.10
CA MET A 1 11.80 10.67 -13.15
C MET A 1 12.03 11.39 -14.47
N PHE A 2 12.96 10.91 -15.27
CA PHE A 2 13.24 11.36 -16.64
C PHE A 2 13.84 10.18 -17.42
N PRO A 3 13.81 10.15 -18.76
CA PRO A 3 14.38 9.05 -19.54
C PRO A 3 15.84 8.79 -19.15
N GLY A 4 16.16 7.54 -18.80
CA GLY A 4 17.51 7.14 -18.35
C GLY A 4 17.90 7.61 -16.94
N GLY A 5 16.98 8.21 -16.18
CA GLY A 5 17.21 8.56 -14.77
C GLY A 5 17.29 7.35 -13.84
N PRO A 6 17.77 7.54 -12.60
CA PRO A 6 17.93 6.44 -11.64
C PRO A 6 16.59 5.79 -11.27
N ASN A 7 16.60 4.47 -11.10
CA ASN A 7 15.47 3.70 -10.58
C ASN A 7 16.00 2.58 -9.67
N PRO A 8 15.71 2.59 -8.35
CA PRO A 8 14.90 3.57 -7.63
C PRO A 8 15.55 4.97 -7.58
N THR A 9 14.75 6.01 -7.37
CA THR A 9 15.23 7.36 -7.03
C THR A 9 15.06 7.61 -5.53
N GLN A 10 16.09 8.08 -4.83
CA GLN A 10 15.93 8.54 -3.43
C GLN A 10 15.19 9.88 -3.40
N ALA A 11 13.96 9.88 -2.87
CA ALA A 11 13.06 11.02 -2.80
C ALA A 11 13.22 11.83 -1.50
N GLN A 12 13.57 11.17 -0.39
CA GLN A 12 13.84 11.82 0.89
C GLN A 12 15.04 11.18 1.56
N PHE A 13 15.73 11.98 2.39
CA PHE A 13 16.89 11.56 3.16
C PHE A 13 16.56 11.57 4.65
N VAL A 14 17.17 10.67 5.41
CA VAL A 14 17.11 10.71 6.87
C VAL A 14 17.61 12.08 7.37
N PRO A 15 16.84 12.77 8.23
CA PRO A 15 17.29 14.04 8.80
C PRO A 15 18.56 13.85 9.65
N PRO A 16 19.49 14.82 9.70
CA PRO A 16 20.72 14.71 10.49
C PRO A 16 20.50 14.35 11.97
N SER A 17 19.40 14.84 12.56
CA SER A 17 19.02 14.54 13.95
C SER A 17 18.71 13.06 14.22
N LYS A 18 18.45 12.26 13.18
CA LYS A 18 18.17 10.82 13.28
C LYS A 18 19.28 9.93 12.71
N ALA A 19 20.36 10.51 12.18
CA ALA A 19 21.42 9.78 11.48
C ALA A 19 22.14 8.72 12.35
N HIS A 20 22.17 8.90 13.68
CA HIS A 20 22.83 7.96 14.59
C HIS A 20 22.04 6.66 14.81
N LYS A 21 20.72 6.70 14.58
CA LYS A 21 19.83 5.54 14.66
C LYS A 21 18.71 5.73 13.64
N PRO A 22 19.05 5.61 12.33
CA PRO A 22 18.09 5.88 11.28
C PRO A 22 16.94 4.88 11.37
N PRO A 23 15.68 5.32 11.18
CA PRO A 23 14.59 4.40 10.92
C PRO A 23 14.87 3.58 9.66
N LEU A 24 14.18 2.45 9.48
CA LEU A 24 14.37 1.64 8.27
C LEU A 24 14.06 2.47 7.00
N PRO A 25 14.75 2.23 5.87
CA PRO A 25 14.37 2.88 4.62
C PRO A 25 12.99 2.41 4.17
N LEU A 26 12.23 3.30 3.52
CA LEU A 26 10.96 2.99 2.87
C LEU A 26 11.13 3.04 1.35
N VAL A 27 10.67 2.01 0.65
CA VAL A 27 10.58 2.02 -0.82
C VAL A 27 9.11 2.10 -1.23
N LEU A 28 8.77 3.16 -1.98
CA LEU A 28 7.43 3.43 -2.51
C LEU A 28 7.34 3.09 -3.99
N ILE A 29 6.40 2.21 -4.36
CA ILE A 29 6.20 1.73 -5.73
C ILE A 29 5.11 2.56 -6.40
N HIS A 30 5.31 3.00 -7.64
CA HIS A 30 4.34 3.81 -8.40
C HIS A 30 2.91 3.20 -8.45
N ASP A 31 1.92 4.06 -8.66
CA ASP A 31 0.53 3.68 -8.91
C ASP A 31 0.29 3.30 -10.39
N GLY A 32 -0.97 3.06 -10.78
CA GLY A 32 -1.33 2.70 -12.16
C GLY A 32 -0.88 3.72 -13.23
N GLY A 33 -0.67 4.98 -12.86
CA GLY A 33 -0.16 6.01 -13.75
C GLY A 33 1.34 5.88 -14.08
N GLY A 34 2.08 4.99 -13.41
CA GLY A 34 3.49 4.70 -13.71
C GLY A 34 4.50 5.71 -13.15
N THR A 35 4.04 6.78 -12.51
CA THR A 35 4.90 7.88 -12.04
C THR A 35 5.14 7.84 -10.54
N THR A 36 6.21 8.50 -10.09
CA THR A 36 6.51 8.68 -8.66
C THR A 36 6.09 10.03 -8.12
N PHE A 37 5.40 10.86 -8.91
CA PHE A 37 5.07 12.25 -8.57
C PHE A 37 4.38 12.38 -7.20
N SER A 38 3.43 11.49 -6.91
CA SER A 38 2.69 11.42 -5.64
C SER A 38 3.60 11.35 -4.42
N TYR A 39 4.80 10.79 -4.53
CA TYR A 39 5.72 10.64 -3.42
C TYR A 39 6.62 11.86 -3.21
N PHE A 40 6.79 12.70 -4.23
CA PHE A 40 7.54 13.96 -4.14
C PHE A 40 6.71 15.12 -3.56
N VAL A 41 5.38 14.99 -3.50
CA VAL A 41 4.50 15.99 -2.86
C VAL A 41 4.33 15.78 -1.37
N LEU A 42 4.82 14.66 -0.83
CA LEU A 42 4.81 14.38 0.61
C LEU A 42 5.78 15.30 1.35
N GLY A 43 5.40 15.72 2.55
CA GLY A 43 6.34 16.31 3.48
C GLY A 43 7.33 15.26 4.02
N SER A 44 8.18 15.67 4.97
CA SER A 44 9.19 14.77 5.51
C SER A 44 8.57 13.59 6.28
N LEU A 45 8.93 12.36 5.87
CA LEU A 45 8.67 11.12 6.62
C LEU A 45 9.80 10.79 7.61
N ALA A 46 10.80 11.67 7.73
CA ALA A 46 11.92 11.57 8.65
C ALA A 46 12.71 10.25 8.57
N ARG A 47 12.85 9.69 7.36
CA ARG A 47 13.65 8.51 7.01
C ARG A 47 14.09 8.59 5.55
N ASP A 48 14.97 7.69 5.12
CA ASP A 48 15.23 7.50 3.70
C ASP A 48 13.97 6.97 3.01
N VAL A 49 13.58 7.64 1.93
CA VAL A 49 12.45 7.24 1.09
C VAL A 49 12.95 7.10 -0.34
N TRP A 50 12.76 5.92 -0.90
CA TRP A 50 13.09 5.57 -2.27
C TRP A 50 11.80 5.41 -3.06
N ALA A 51 11.80 5.81 -4.33
CA ALA A 51 10.62 5.75 -5.19
C ALA A 51 10.95 5.03 -6.49
N ILE A 52 10.14 4.02 -6.82
CA ILE A 52 10.26 3.27 -8.08
C ILE A 52 9.19 3.73 -9.05
N HIS A 53 9.63 4.22 -10.21
CA HIS A 53 8.74 4.52 -11.35
C HIS A 53 8.68 3.33 -12.30
N ASN A 54 7.65 3.29 -13.17
CA ASN A 54 7.56 2.27 -14.20
C ASN A 54 8.67 2.50 -15.25
N PRO A 55 9.68 1.62 -15.40
CA PRO A 55 10.73 1.77 -16.40
C PRO A 55 10.17 1.79 -17.84
N ASN A 56 9.03 1.14 -18.09
CA ASN A 56 8.37 1.13 -19.40
C ASN A 56 7.50 2.37 -19.65
N TYR A 57 7.46 3.34 -18.72
CA TYR A 57 6.60 4.53 -18.81
C TYR A 57 6.89 5.37 -20.06
N PHE A 58 8.17 5.60 -20.38
CA PHE A 58 8.54 6.49 -21.48
C PHE A 58 8.28 5.86 -22.86
N ASP A 59 8.34 4.54 -22.95
CA ASP A 59 8.06 3.79 -24.17
C ASP A 59 6.58 3.37 -24.29
N GLY A 60 5.81 3.51 -23.21
CA GLY A 60 4.40 3.12 -23.15
C GLY A 60 4.16 1.62 -23.29
N LEU A 61 5.19 0.80 -23.11
CA LEU A 61 5.15 -0.64 -23.30
C LEU A 61 4.44 -1.35 -22.14
N PRO A 62 3.69 -2.43 -22.42
CA PRO A 62 3.16 -3.30 -21.38
C PRO A 62 4.28 -4.11 -20.72
N TRP A 63 3.95 -4.82 -19.65
CA TRP A 63 4.81 -5.84 -19.05
C TRP A 63 4.35 -7.22 -19.53
N GLU A 64 5.16 -7.89 -20.36
CA GLU A 64 4.77 -9.16 -20.99
C GLU A 64 4.53 -10.28 -19.95
N GLY A 65 5.39 -10.39 -18.95
CA GLY A 65 5.23 -11.28 -17.79
C GLY A 65 4.36 -10.67 -16.67
N GLY A 66 3.68 -9.55 -16.95
CA GLY A 66 2.73 -8.91 -16.06
C GLY A 66 3.31 -8.46 -14.72
N MET A 67 2.48 -8.54 -13.69
CA MET A 67 2.79 -8.08 -12.33
C MET A 67 3.96 -8.83 -11.68
N ASP A 68 4.14 -10.11 -12.00
CA ASP A 68 5.17 -10.95 -11.39
C ASP A 68 6.57 -10.63 -11.94
N GLU A 69 6.66 -10.40 -13.26
CA GLU A 69 7.88 -9.88 -13.88
C GLU A 69 8.22 -8.48 -13.36
N MET A 70 7.21 -7.61 -13.26
CA MET A 70 7.38 -6.26 -12.73
C MET A 70 7.95 -6.28 -11.30
N ALA A 71 7.39 -7.11 -10.42
CA ALA A 71 7.84 -7.25 -9.05
C ALA A 71 9.30 -7.71 -8.95
N LYS A 72 9.71 -8.71 -9.74
CA LYS A 72 11.10 -9.22 -9.74
C LYS A 72 12.08 -8.16 -10.24
N ASN A 73 11.75 -7.46 -11.33
CA ASN A 73 12.58 -6.38 -11.85
C ASN A 73 12.75 -5.25 -10.83
N TYR A 74 11.70 -4.91 -10.07
CA TYR A 74 11.78 -3.87 -9.04
C TYR A 74 12.64 -4.30 -7.86
N LEU A 75 12.59 -5.57 -7.47
CA LEU A 75 13.49 -6.12 -6.46
C LEU A 75 14.95 -6.05 -6.93
N ASP A 76 15.23 -6.36 -8.19
CA ASP A 76 16.59 -6.26 -8.76
C ASP A 76 17.11 -4.82 -8.78
N PHE A 77 16.23 -3.82 -8.96
CA PHE A 77 16.60 -2.41 -8.84
C PHE A 77 16.91 -2.03 -7.39
N ILE A 78 16.09 -2.47 -6.43
CA ILE A 78 16.31 -2.19 -5.00
C ILE A 78 17.59 -2.85 -4.50
N ALA A 79 17.89 -4.08 -4.93
CA ALA A 79 19.06 -4.84 -4.49
C ALA A 79 20.40 -4.17 -4.82
N LYS A 80 20.42 -3.25 -5.79
CA LYS A 80 21.60 -2.48 -6.16
C LYS A 80 21.88 -1.33 -5.19
N GLU A 81 20.86 -0.84 -4.51
CA GLU A 81 20.93 0.37 -3.67
C GLU A 81 20.81 0.05 -2.17
N LEU A 82 20.08 -1.01 -1.82
CA LEU A 82 19.70 -1.30 -0.44
C LEU A 82 20.00 -2.75 -0.06
N SER A 83 20.33 -2.95 1.22
CA SER A 83 20.49 -4.25 1.86
C SER A 83 19.93 -4.22 3.28
N GLY A 84 19.68 -5.38 3.86
CA GLY A 84 19.09 -5.51 5.20
C GLY A 84 17.57 -5.28 5.24
N PRO A 85 16.99 -5.03 6.42
CA PRO A 85 15.55 -4.87 6.57
C PRO A 85 15.07 -3.54 5.99
N ILE A 86 14.05 -3.58 5.14
CA ILE A 86 13.41 -2.40 4.52
C ILE A 86 11.89 -2.44 4.72
N MET A 87 11.24 -1.29 4.57
CA MET A 87 9.78 -1.21 4.41
C MET A 87 9.43 -1.11 2.93
N LEU A 88 8.37 -1.78 2.48
CA LEU A 88 7.77 -1.55 1.17
C LEU A 88 6.44 -0.84 1.33
N GLY A 89 6.03 -0.08 0.32
CA GLY A 89 4.70 0.48 0.28
C GLY A 89 4.36 1.04 -1.09
N GLY A 90 3.12 1.48 -1.22
CA GLY A 90 2.68 2.13 -2.45
C GLY A 90 1.20 2.43 -2.44
N TRP A 91 0.84 3.39 -3.28
CA TRP A 91 -0.54 3.77 -3.52
C TRP A 91 -1.15 2.97 -4.67
N SER A 92 -2.40 2.54 -4.51
CA SER A 92 -3.15 1.85 -5.57
C SER A 92 -2.40 0.58 -6.03
N LEU A 93 -2.07 0.46 -7.32
CA LEU A 93 -1.23 -0.60 -7.89
C LEU A 93 0.06 -0.87 -7.07
N GLY A 94 0.69 0.19 -6.55
CA GLY A 94 1.93 0.08 -5.79
C GLY A 94 1.80 -0.74 -4.51
N GLY A 95 0.61 -0.75 -3.89
CA GLY A 95 0.32 -1.62 -2.74
C GLY A 95 0.28 -3.10 -3.12
N TYR A 96 -0.28 -3.43 -4.30
CA TYR A 96 -0.29 -4.81 -4.82
C TYR A 96 1.12 -5.28 -5.14
N LEU A 97 1.90 -4.45 -5.84
CA LEU A 97 3.30 -4.74 -6.14
C LEU A 97 4.13 -4.93 -4.88
N SER A 98 3.92 -4.10 -3.85
CA SER A 98 4.61 -4.24 -2.56
C SER A 98 4.34 -5.60 -1.91
N LEU A 99 3.09 -6.06 -1.94
CA LEU A 99 2.72 -7.38 -1.43
C LEU A 99 3.35 -8.50 -2.27
N THR A 100 3.30 -8.39 -3.61
CA THR A 100 3.90 -9.37 -4.52
C THR A 100 5.41 -9.46 -4.35
N MET A 101 6.10 -8.34 -4.21
CA MET A 101 7.55 -8.28 -3.95
C MET A 101 7.90 -8.94 -2.61
N ALA A 102 7.13 -8.67 -1.56
CA ALA A 102 7.31 -9.34 -0.27
C ALA A 102 7.10 -10.86 -0.39
N ARG A 103 6.12 -11.31 -1.17
CA ARG A 103 5.88 -12.74 -1.42
C ARG A 103 7.04 -13.39 -2.18
N VAL A 104 7.61 -12.71 -3.17
CA VAL A 104 8.77 -13.17 -3.94
C VAL A 104 9.98 -13.37 -3.03
N ILE A 105 10.30 -12.40 -2.17
CA ILE A 105 11.38 -12.54 -1.18
C ILE A 105 11.10 -13.70 -0.23
N ALA A 106 9.88 -13.81 0.30
CA ALA A 106 9.50 -14.88 1.22
C ALA A 106 9.59 -16.28 0.58
N ALA A 107 9.28 -16.41 -0.71
CA ALA A 107 9.42 -17.68 -1.45
C ALA A 107 10.87 -18.05 -1.76
N ASN A 108 11.78 -17.07 -1.76
CA ASN A 108 13.18 -17.25 -2.15
C ASN A 108 14.14 -16.67 -1.09
N PRO A 109 14.19 -17.23 0.13
CA PRO A 109 15.06 -16.72 1.18
C PRO A 109 16.52 -16.65 0.72
N GLY A 110 17.15 -15.49 0.89
CA GLY A 110 18.56 -15.25 0.52
C GLY A 110 18.80 -14.92 -0.97
N ALA A 111 17.79 -14.96 -1.84
CA ALA A 111 17.93 -14.53 -3.23
C ALA A 111 18.19 -13.02 -3.37
N TYR A 112 17.77 -12.25 -2.37
CA TYR A 112 17.88 -10.80 -2.32
C TYR A 112 18.63 -10.35 -1.07
N PRO A 113 19.44 -9.28 -1.13
CA PRO A 113 20.21 -8.80 0.03
C PRO A 113 19.35 -8.09 1.10
N MET A 114 18.05 -7.97 0.87
CA MET A 114 17.08 -7.30 1.75
C MET A 114 15.98 -8.23 2.26
N SER A 115 15.40 -7.85 3.39
CA SER A 115 14.20 -8.49 3.96
C SER A 115 13.10 -7.45 4.18
N ILE A 116 11.83 -7.87 4.16
CA ILE A 116 10.70 -6.95 4.29
C ILE A 116 10.21 -6.92 5.73
N ALA A 117 10.45 -5.80 6.42
CA ALA A 117 10.07 -5.61 7.81
C ALA A 117 8.60 -5.19 7.99
N GLY A 118 7.99 -4.59 6.95
CA GLY A 118 6.61 -4.14 7.00
C GLY A 118 6.12 -3.56 5.68
N LEU A 119 4.80 -3.43 5.58
CA LEU A 119 4.07 -2.99 4.39
C LEU A 119 3.24 -1.74 4.68
N LEU A 120 3.48 -0.65 3.94
CA LEU A 120 2.64 0.55 3.97
C LEU A 120 1.71 0.54 2.76
N ILE A 121 0.46 0.15 2.99
CA ILE A 121 -0.56 0.04 1.95
C ILE A 121 -1.33 1.36 1.91
N ILE A 122 -1.29 2.08 0.79
CA ILE A 122 -1.90 3.40 0.67
C ILE A 122 -3.10 3.29 -0.26
N ASP A 123 -4.30 3.30 0.32
CA ASP A 123 -5.58 3.22 -0.38
C ASP A 123 -5.63 2.20 -1.51
N SER A 124 -5.07 1.01 -1.30
CA SER A 124 -5.11 -0.11 -2.26
C SER A 124 -6.17 -1.11 -1.81
N PRO A 125 -7.39 -1.13 -2.37
CA PRO A 125 -8.42 -2.10 -2.01
C PRO A 125 -8.00 -3.53 -2.33
N TYR A 126 -8.58 -4.53 -1.68
CA TYR A 126 -8.30 -5.92 -2.04
C TYR A 126 -8.63 -6.19 -3.51
N HIS A 127 -7.72 -6.87 -4.20
CA HIS A 127 -7.80 -7.11 -5.63
C HIS A 127 -8.05 -8.58 -5.95
N ILE A 128 -9.01 -8.80 -6.84
CA ILE A 128 -9.19 -10.05 -7.60
C ILE A 128 -9.16 -9.69 -9.07
N ALA A 129 -8.84 -10.67 -9.93
CA ALA A 129 -8.92 -10.48 -11.37
C ALA A 129 -10.25 -9.81 -11.75
N ARG A 130 -10.19 -8.66 -12.44
CA ARG A 130 -11.39 -7.85 -12.71
C ARG A 130 -12.41 -8.60 -13.56
N SER A 131 -11.95 -9.56 -14.38
CA SER A 131 -12.79 -10.52 -15.10
C SER A 131 -13.72 -11.37 -14.20
N LYS A 132 -13.42 -11.50 -12.91
CA LYS A 132 -14.25 -12.20 -11.91
C LYS A 132 -15.28 -11.29 -11.24
N ILE A 133 -15.26 -9.98 -11.49
CA ILE A 133 -16.20 -9.02 -10.92
C ILE A 133 -17.45 -8.99 -11.80
N ALA A 134 -18.53 -9.57 -11.28
CA ALA A 134 -19.80 -9.66 -12.00
C ALA A 134 -20.71 -8.44 -11.80
N VAL A 135 -20.41 -7.57 -10.84
CA VAL A 135 -21.22 -6.37 -10.59
C VAL A 135 -20.84 -5.24 -11.55
N PRO A 136 -21.81 -4.43 -12.01
CA PRO A 136 -21.50 -3.23 -12.79
C PRO A 136 -20.64 -2.24 -12.01
N THR A 137 -19.61 -1.69 -12.66
CA THR A 137 -18.75 -0.64 -12.11
C THR A 137 -18.53 0.46 -13.14
N SER A 138 -18.20 1.67 -12.66
CA SER A 138 -17.85 2.81 -13.51
C SER A 138 -16.34 3.04 -13.58
N LYS A 139 -15.88 3.69 -14.65
CA LYS A 139 -14.55 4.32 -14.67
C LYS A 139 -14.60 5.65 -13.92
N ALA A 140 -13.52 5.99 -13.23
CA ALA A 140 -13.39 7.28 -12.58
C ALA A 140 -13.29 8.42 -13.61
N GLU A 141 -13.74 9.60 -13.22
CA GLU A 141 -13.59 10.82 -14.02
C GLU A 141 -12.16 11.36 -13.90
N PHE A 142 -11.48 11.47 -15.04
CA PHE A 142 -10.19 12.14 -15.16
C PHE A 142 -10.27 13.22 -16.24
N SER A 143 -9.72 14.40 -15.94
CA SER A 143 -9.59 15.49 -16.91
C SER A 143 -8.12 15.83 -17.13
N GLY A 144 -7.69 15.93 -18.40
CA GLY A 144 -6.38 16.45 -18.75
C GLY A 144 -5.18 15.56 -18.36
N LEU A 145 -5.37 14.23 -18.30
CA LEU A 145 -4.26 13.32 -18.06
C LEU A 145 -3.23 13.40 -19.21
N PRO A 146 -1.93 13.47 -18.90
CA PRO A 146 -0.89 13.33 -19.93
C PRO A 146 -1.03 12.00 -20.69
N PRO A 147 -0.75 11.96 -22.01
CA PRO A 147 -0.94 10.74 -22.82
C PRO A 147 -0.22 9.50 -22.29
N LEU A 148 1.00 9.65 -21.76
CA LEU A 148 1.76 8.53 -21.20
C LEU A 148 1.19 8.02 -19.87
N VAL A 149 0.57 8.90 -19.07
CA VAL A 149 -0.16 8.50 -17.87
C VAL A 149 -1.42 7.72 -18.23
N GLN A 150 -2.18 8.20 -19.23
CA GLN A 150 -3.35 7.47 -19.75
C GLN A 150 -2.94 6.08 -20.27
N LYS A 151 -1.87 6.01 -21.08
CA LYS A 151 -1.36 4.74 -21.60
C LYS A 151 -0.91 3.79 -20.48
N SER A 152 -0.31 4.31 -19.42
CA SER A 152 0.08 3.51 -18.25
C SER A 152 -1.14 2.95 -17.51
N PHE A 153 -2.21 3.75 -17.35
CA PHE A 153 -3.47 3.25 -16.79
C PHE A 153 -4.11 2.18 -17.66
N ASP A 154 -4.09 2.34 -18.99
CA ASP A 154 -4.64 1.33 -19.90
C ASP A 154 -3.85 0.00 -19.77
N ASN A 155 -2.52 0.06 -19.77
CA ASN A 155 -1.68 -1.14 -19.57
C ASN A 155 -1.90 -1.77 -18.17
N CYS A 156 -2.08 -0.95 -17.14
CA CYS A 156 -2.41 -1.41 -15.78
C CYS A 156 -3.77 -2.11 -15.74
N ASP A 157 -4.79 -1.53 -16.38
CA ASP A 157 -6.13 -2.10 -16.47
C ASP A 157 -6.10 -3.47 -17.15
N ASP A 158 -5.34 -3.59 -18.24
CA ASP A 158 -5.18 -4.86 -18.97
C ASP A 158 -4.51 -5.94 -18.10
N MET A 159 -3.44 -5.61 -17.37
CA MET A 159 -2.79 -6.55 -16.45
C MET A 159 -3.74 -7.01 -15.33
N LEU A 160 -4.44 -6.08 -14.71
CA LEU A 160 -5.34 -6.37 -13.59
C LEU A 160 -6.62 -7.09 -14.01
N GLN A 161 -6.91 -7.18 -15.32
CA GLN A 161 -8.08 -7.88 -15.84
C GLN A 161 -8.08 -9.37 -15.48
N TYR A 162 -6.91 -10.01 -15.50
CA TYR A 162 -6.76 -11.45 -15.30
C TYR A 162 -5.80 -11.83 -14.16
N TRP A 163 -5.17 -10.86 -13.52
CA TRP A 163 -4.26 -11.10 -12.42
C TRP A 163 -4.99 -11.10 -11.07
N ASP A 164 -4.64 -12.04 -10.19
CA ASP A 164 -5.06 -12.07 -8.79
C ASP A 164 -3.86 -11.78 -7.86
N LEU A 165 -4.13 -11.26 -6.67
CA LEU A 165 -3.10 -11.16 -5.63
C LEU A 165 -2.50 -12.54 -5.32
N PRO A 166 -1.19 -12.62 -5.06
CA PRO A 166 -0.53 -13.90 -4.82
C PRO A 166 -0.99 -14.52 -3.50
N SER A 167 -1.14 -15.85 -3.50
CA SER A 167 -1.41 -16.61 -2.28
C SER A 167 -0.21 -16.65 -1.35
N TRP A 168 -0.50 -16.51 -0.06
CA TRP A 168 0.45 -16.64 1.05
C TRP A 168 0.32 -17.99 1.77
N ASP A 169 -0.49 -18.90 1.23
CA ASP A 169 -0.65 -20.25 1.77
C ASP A 169 0.67 -21.03 1.58
N GLY A 170 1.15 -21.69 2.64
CA GLY A 170 2.27 -22.63 2.58
C GLY A 170 3.68 -22.05 2.77
N VAL A 171 3.84 -20.77 3.12
CA VAL A 171 5.10 -20.30 3.71
C VAL A 171 5.07 -20.70 5.18
N ASN A 172 5.98 -21.58 5.62
CA ASN A 172 5.93 -22.13 6.98
C ASN A 172 6.72 -21.25 7.95
N SER A 173 6.02 -20.61 8.89
CA SER A 173 6.57 -20.19 10.17
C SER A 173 5.41 -20.19 11.16
N GLY A 174 5.25 -21.25 11.95
CA GLY A 174 4.14 -21.46 12.89
C GLY A 174 4.20 -20.51 14.09
N GLY A 175 3.98 -19.22 13.83
CA GLY A 175 3.98 -18.16 14.82
C GLY A 175 2.64 -17.47 14.87
N SER A 176 2.10 -17.30 16.08
CA SER A 176 0.88 -16.54 16.33
C SER A 176 0.92 -15.17 15.62
N THR A 177 -0.18 -14.82 14.94
CA THR A 177 -0.38 -13.51 14.34
C THR A 177 -0.65 -12.42 15.37
N ASP A 178 -0.82 -12.77 16.64
CA ASP A 178 -0.94 -11.82 17.74
C ASP A 178 0.37 -11.06 17.94
N VAL A 179 0.26 -9.73 18.06
CA VAL A 179 1.41 -8.87 18.25
C VAL A 179 1.22 -7.97 19.46
N LYS A 180 2.29 -7.83 20.24
CA LYS A 180 2.40 -6.85 21.33
C LYS A 180 3.62 -5.99 21.06
N PHE A 181 3.43 -4.68 21.03
CA PHE A 181 4.48 -3.71 20.72
C PHE A 181 4.28 -2.42 21.50
N THR A 182 5.34 -1.63 21.65
CA THR A 182 5.32 -0.36 22.38
C THR A 182 5.69 0.76 21.43
N MET A 183 4.85 1.80 21.40
CA MET A 183 5.07 3.01 20.60
C MET A 183 4.71 4.23 21.45
N ALA A 184 5.57 5.25 21.44
CA ALA A 184 5.39 6.47 22.22
C ALA A 184 5.06 6.25 23.70
N GLY A 185 5.72 5.27 24.34
CA GLY A 185 5.55 4.95 25.76
C GLY A 185 4.27 4.17 26.11
N LYS A 186 3.41 3.85 25.12
CA LYS A 186 2.20 3.05 25.31
C LYS A 186 2.36 1.68 24.66
N THR A 187 1.94 0.63 25.37
CA THR A 187 1.94 -0.74 24.85
C THR A 187 0.59 -1.06 24.25
N PHE A 188 0.61 -1.62 23.05
CA PHE A 188 -0.55 -2.09 22.30
C PHE A 188 -0.48 -3.60 22.14
N ALA A 189 -1.64 -4.24 22.11
CA ALA A 189 -1.80 -5.62 21.71
C ALA A 189 -2.85 -5.66 20.59
N VAL A 190 -2.53 -6.34 19.50
CA VAL A 190 -3.43 -6.54 18.37
C VAL A 190 -3.54 -8.04 18.16
N ARG A 191 -4.73 -8.57 18.45
CA ARG A 191 -5.02 -10.01 18.31
C ARG A 191 -5.51 -10.33 16.91
N LYS A 192 -5.54 -11.61 16.57
CA LYS A 192 -6.24 -12.11 15.38
C LYS A 192 -7.66 -11.53 15.32
N GLY A 193 -8.03 -10.98 14.16
CA GLY A 193 -9.32 -10.32 13.96
C GLY A 193 -9.47 -8.93 14.59
N GLU A 194 -8.39 -8.33 15.09
CA GLU A 194 -8.35 -6.95 15.58
C GLU A 194 -7.38 -6.10 14.75
N VAL A 195 -7.64 -4.79 14.70
CA VAL A 195 -6.70 -3.78 14.18
C VAL A 195 -6.70 -2.54 15.07
N LEU A 196 -5.58 -1.81 15.09
CA LEU A 196 -5.58 -0.44 15.59
C LEU A 196 -6.22 0.48 14.54
N HIS A 197 -7.00 1.45 14.99
CA HIS A 197 -7.73 2.37 14.12
C HIS A 197 -7.55 3.82 14.57
N LYS A 198 -7.26 4.67 13.58
CA LYS A 198 -7.39 6.13 13.66
C LYS A 198 -8.46 6.59 12.68
N THR A 199 -9.45 7.32 13.20
CA THR A 199 -10.52 7.91 12.40
C THR A 199 -10.05 9.20 11.71
N VAL A 200 -10.81 9.66 10.72
CA VAL A 200 -10.54 10.91 10.00
C VAL A 200 -10.51 12.16 10.90
N ASP A 201 -11.25 12.14 12.01
CA ASP A 201 -11.36 13.25 12.96
C ASP A 201 -10.28 13.20 14.06
N SER A 202 -9.43 12.16 14.05
CA SER A 202 -8.34 12.03 15.00
C SER A 202 -7.24 13.05 14.72
N ASP A 203 -6.58 13.55 15.76
CA ASP A 203 -5.37 14.35 15.61
C ASP A 203 -4.27 13.46 14.99
N PRO A 204 -3.71 13.82 13.82
CA PRO A 204 -2.68 13.03 13.16
C PRO A 204 -1.37 12.95 13.96
N TYR A 205 -1.16 13.86 14.92
CA TYR A 205 0.05 13.91 15.75
C TYR A 205 -0.08 13.19 17.09
N ASP A 206 -1.30 12.87 17.53
CA ASP A 206 -1.50 12.17 18.79
C ASP A 206 -1.13 10.67 18.71
N ASN A 207 -1.02 10.04 19.88
CA ASN A 207 -0.76 8.60 20.02
C ASN A 207 -2.01 7.83 20.49
N GLN A 208 -3.20 8.38 20.25
CA GLN A 208 -4.46 7.72 20.56
C GLN A 208 -4.87 6.79 19.41
N TRP A 209 -5.12 5.55 19.78
CA TRP A 209 -5.57 4.49 18.88
C TRP A 209 -6.74 3.79 19.51
N GLN A 210 -7.73 3.44 18.69
CA GLN A 210 -8.83 2.58 19.08
C GLN A 210 -8.52 1.17 18.59
N THR A 211 -8.77 0.16 19.40
CA THR A 211 -8.77 -1.22 18.91
C THR A 211 -10.16 -1.52 18.40
N MET A 212 -10.26 -2.08 17.19
CA MET A 212 -11.53 -2.51 16.63
C MET A 212 -11.46 -3.95 16.14
N ALA A 213 -12.56 -4.68 16.30
CA ALA A 213 -12.74 -5.97 15.68
C ALA A 213 -13.03 -5.79 14.18
N VAL A 214 -12.49 -6.67 13.36
CA VAL A 214 -12.81 -6.78 11.93
C VAL A 214 -13.59 -8.06 11.67
N LYS A 215 -14.37 -8.10 10.59
CA LYS A 215 -15.26 -9.23 10.29
C LYS A 215 -14.43 -10.53 10.25
N PRO A 216 -14.83 -11.57 11.04
CA PRO A 216 -14.11 -12.82 11.10
C PRO A 216 -14.30 -13.63 9.81
N TYR A 217 -13.36 -14.55 9.57
CA TYR A 217 -13.31 -15.40 8.39
C TYR A 217 -14.31 -16.57 8.46
N ALA A 218 -14.88 -16.95 7.32
CA ALA A 218 -15.34 -18.32 7.11
C ALA A 218 -14.09 -19.17 6.81
N SER A 219 -13.72 -20.06 7.72
CA SER A 219 -12.49 -20.86 7.58
C SER A 219 -12.60 -21.85 6.43
N ASN A 220 -11.52 -21.99 5.66
CA ASN A 220 -11.15 -23.28 5.11
C ASN A 220 -9.88 -23.70 5.86
N ALA A 221 -10.08 -24.38 6.99
CA ALA A 221 -9.09 -25.04 7.85
C ALA A 221 -7.97 -24.16 8.45
N ASP A 222 -7.77 -24.32 9.76
CA ASP A 222 -6.62 -23.81 10.51
C ASP A 222 -5.30 -24.37 9.96
N THR A 223 -4.70 -23.66 9.01
CA THR A 223 -3.28 -23.82 8.72
C THR A 223 -2.56 -22.54 9.13
N ASP A 224 -1.78 -22.64 10.20
CA ASP A 224 -0.91 -21.60 10.74
C ASP A 224 0.28 -21.39 9.78
N THR A 225 0.00 -20.83 8.61
CA THR A 225 0.99 -20.47 7.59
C THR A 225 1.41 -19.01 7.76
N SER A 226 2.68 -18.69 7.54
CA SER A 226 3.18 -17.32 7.66
C SER A 226 2.54 -16.41 6.62
N GLY A 227 1.72 -15.49 7.11
CA GLY A 227 1.13 -14.44 6.30
C GLY A 227 2.16 -13.39 5.86
N PRO A 228 1.71 -12.39 5.09
CA PRO A 228 2.55 -11.26 4.72
C PRO A 228 3.21 -10.56 5.92
N PRO A 229 4.33 -9.84 5.71
CA PRO A 229 4.88 -8.96 6.74
C PRO A 229 3.82 -7.99 7.28
N PRO A 230 3.92 -7.56 8.56
CA PRO A 230 2.93 -6.67 9.14
C PRO A 230 2.70 -5.42 8.31
N GLY A 231 1.43 -5.05 8.14
CA GLY A 231 0.98 -3.96 7.29
C GLY A 231 0.26 -2.86 8.06
N VAL A 232 0.33 -1.64 7.53
CA VAL A 232 -0.53 -0.52 7.91
C VAL A 232 -1.25 -0.01 6.67
N LEU A 233 -2.56 0.16 6.80
CA LEU A 233 -3.43 0.67 5.73
C LEU A 233 -3.74 2.15 5.97
N LEU A 234 -3.42 3.01 4.99
CA LEU A 234 -4.02 4.33 4.89
C LEU A 234 -5.27 4.22 4.01
N ARG A 235 -6.44 4.62 4.50
CA ARG A 235 -7.73 4.44 3.82
C ARG A 235 -8.41 5.76 3.52
N CYS A 236 -8.67 6.04 2.25
CA CYS A 236 -9.56 7.12 1.84
C CYS A 236 -11.01 6.79 2.21
N ILE A 237 -11.76 7.75 2.75
CA ILE A 237 -13.15 7.51 3.16
C ILE A 237 -14.18 7.97 2.11
N LYS A 238 -13.78 8.82 1.15
CA LYS A 238 -14.68 9.30 0.11
C LYS A 238 -14.63 8.38 -1.10
N ARG A 239 -15.73 8.35 -1.85
CA ARG A 239 -15.84 7.66 -3.13
C ARG A 239 -15.33 8.55 -4.25
N ALA A 240 -14.66 7.95 -5.23
CA ALA A 240 -14.30 8.59 -6.48
C ALA A 240 -15.56 8.93 -7.29
N LYS A 241 -15.48 10.00 -8.07
CA LYS A 241 -16.56 10.43 -8.96
C LYS A 241 -16.57 9.57 -10.23
N PRO A 242 -17.70 8.92 -10.59
CA PRO A 242 -17.80 8.17 -11.84
C PRO A 242 -17.86 9.12 -13.04
N LYS A 243 -17.19 8.75 -14.14
CA LYS A 243 -17.25 9.48 -15.40
C LYS A 243 -18.67 9.40 -15.98
N PRO A 244 -19.34 10.53 -16.29
CA PRO A 244 -20.67 10.50 -16.86
C PRO A 244 -20.67 9.90 -18.27
N PRO A 245 -21.76 9.21 -18.68
CA PRO A 245 -21.87 8.66 -20.03
C PRO A 245 -21.95 9.79 -21.06
N HIS A 246 -21.31 9.58 -22.21
CA HIS A 246 -21.25 10.55 -23.31
C HIS A 246 -22.65 11.04 -23.71
N GLY A 247 -22.89 12.35 -23.65
CA GLY A 247 -24.12 12.99 -24.11
C GLY A 247 -25.28 13.06 -23.11
N SER A 248 -25.11 12.60 -21.85
CA SER A 248 -26.13 12.74 -20.82
C SER A 248 -26.03 14.10 -20.10
N SER A 249 -27.05 14.93 -20.28
CA SER A 249 -27.35 16.04 -19.37
C SER A 249 -28.03 15.44 -18.13
N SER A 250 -27.46 15.70 -16.95
CA SER A 250 -27.83 15.14 -15.66
C SER A 250 -29.28 15.42 -15.26
N SER A 251 -30.22 14.61 -15.75
CA SER A 251 -31.65 14.74 -15.43
C SER A 251 -32.39 13.41 -15.22
N GLY A 252 -31.72 12.25 -15.30
CA GLY A 252 -32.31 10.94 -15.04
C GLY A 252 -31.79 10.32 -13.73
N GLN A 253 -32.70 10.07 -12.77
CA GLN A 253 -32.46 9.54 -11.42
C GLN A 253 -32.02 8.05 -11.34
N ASN A 254 -31.17 7.56 -12.24
CA ASN A 254 -30.44 6.32 -11.99
C ASN A 254 -29.02 6.67 -11.56
N ALA A 255 -28.73 6.47 -10.27
CA ALA A 255 -27.38 6.65 -9.75
C ALA A 255 -26.41 5.73 -10.52
N MET A 256 -25.37 6.32 -11.13
CA MET A 256 -24.32 5.59 -11.81
C MET A 256 -23.69 4.55 -10.86
N PRO A 257 -23.29 3.37 -11.34
CA PRO A 257 -22.52 2.43 -10.53
C PRO A 257 -21.28 3.09 -9.94
N ALA A 258 -20.85 2.64 -8.76
CA ALA A 258 -19.63 3.14 -8.13
C ALA A 258 -18.39 2.88 -9.02
N CYS A 259 -17.35 3.69 -8.84
CA CYS A 259 -16.06 3.42 -9.44
C CYS A 259 -15.53 2.06 -8.97
N LEU A 260 -14.84 1.32 -9.85
CA LEU A 260 -14.30 0.00 -9.50
C LEU A 260 -13.39 0.04 -8.25
N VAL A 261 -12.60 1.10 -8.08
CA VAL A 261 -11.74 1.30 -6.90
C VAL A 261 -12.52 1.43 -5.57
N ASP A 262 -13.81 1.76 -5.65
CA ASP A 262 -14.69 1.90 -4.48
C ASP A 262 -15.53 0.65 -4.20
N TYR A 263 -15.26 -0.47 -4.89
CA TYR A 263 -16.01 -1.71 -4.73
C TYR A 263 -16.10 -2.15 -3.25
N TYR A 264 -15.04 -1.92 -2.47
CA TYR A 264 -14.98 -2.21 -1.04
C TYR A 264 -14.92 -0.95 -0.15
N ARG A 265 -15.34 0.22 -0.63
CA ARG A 265 -15.11 1.49 0.11
C ARG A 265 -15.76 1.53 1.50
N ASP A 266 -16.91 0.87 1.65
CA ASP A 266 -17.65 0.78 2.92
C ASP A 266 -17.01 -0.16 3.94
N GLU A 267 -16.12 -1.03 3.47
CA GLU A 267 -15.35 -1.96 4.28
C GLU A 267 -14.13 -1.25 4.89
N ARG A 268 -13.86 -1.52 6.17
CA ARG A 268 -12.85 -0.76 6.95
C ARG A 268 -11.44 -1.02 6.44
N LEU A 269 -11.19 -2.25 6.01
CA LEU A 269 -9.96 -2.70 5.40
C LEU A 269 -10.14 -2.84 3.90
N LEU A 270 -11.07 -2.14 3.25
CA LEU A 270 -11.19 -2.11 1.79
C LEU A 270 -11.23 -3.51 1.13
N GLY A 271 -11.94 -4.46 1.71
CA GLY A 271 -12.04 -5.84 1.18
C GLY A 271 -10.89 -6.76 1.57
N TRP A 272 -9.86 -6.23 2.23
CA TRP A 272 -8.84 -7.06 2.88
C TRP A 272 -9.42 -7.80 4.09
N GLU A 273 -10.52 -7.32 4.66
CA GLU A 273 -11.35 -8.13 5.56
C GLU A 273 -11.90 -9.36 4.79
N ALA A 274 -11.81 -10.55 5.38
CA ALA A 274 -12.14 -11.86 4.79
C ALA A 274 -11.19 -12.46 3.72
N ARG A 275 -10.23 -11.71 3.17
CA ARG A 275 -9.32 -12.20 2.10
C ARG A 275 -7.89 -11.64 2.32
N TYR A 276 -7.08 -12.30 3.17
CA TYR A 276 -5.78 -11.86 3.74
C TYR A 276 -5.72 -10.95 5.03
N PRO A 277 -6.67 -10.92 5.98
CA PRO A 277 -6.70 -9.99 7.13
C PRO A 277 -5.54 -9.94 8.15
N ASP A 278 -4.79 -11.00 8.44
CA ASP A 278 -3.96 -10.97 9.65
C ASP A 278 -2.67 -10.13 9.55
N PHE A 279 -2.24 -9.73 8.35
CA PHE A 279 -1.04 -8.90 8.23
C PHE A 279 -1.31 -7.43 8.57
N ILE A 280 -2.51 -6.89 8.29
CA ILE A 280 -2.84 -5.49 8.58
C ILE A 280 -3.02 -5.32 10.08
N LYS A 281 -2.13 -4.55 10.72
CA LYS A 281 -2.15 -4.30 12.18
C LYS A 281 -2.73 -2.95 12.56
N ALA A 282 -2.75 -2.00 11.63
CA ALA A 282 -3.39 -0.71 11.84
C ALA A 282 -4.02 -0.17 10.55
N VAL A 283 -5.08 0.63 10.72
CA VAL A 283 -5.74 1.39 9.66
C VAL A 283 -5.91 2.84 10.09
N ILE A 284 -5.62 3.76 9.18
CA ILE A 284 -5.75 5.21 9.40
C ILE A 284 -6.65 5.77 8.29
N ASP A 285 -7.79 6.34 8.68
CA ASP A 285 -8.73 6.95 7.74
C ASP A 285 -8.28 8.38 7.36
N VAL A 286 -8.43 8.73 6.08
CA VAL A 286 -8.08 10.06 5.54
C VAL A 286 -9.24 10.67 4.76
N ASN A 287 -9.36 11.99 4.84
CA ASN A 287 -10.49 12.75 4.27
C ASN A 287 -10.37 13.00 2.76
N ALA A 288 -10.02 11.98 2.00
CA ALA A 288 -9.81 12.02 0.56
C ALA A 288 -10.65 10.93 -0.13
N ASP A 289 -10.79 11.04 -1.46
CA ASP A 289 -11.08 9.88 -2.31
C ASP A 289 -9.75 9.32 -2.85
N HIS A 290 -9.82 8.22 -3.60
CA HIS A 290 -8.63 7.55 -4.11
C HIS A 290 -7.75 8.47 -4.96
N TYR A 291 -8.33 9.35 -5.79
CA TYR A 291 -7.61 10.08 -6.83
C TYR A 291 -7.20 11.51 -6.44
N ASN A 292 -7.74 12.07 -5.36
CA ASN A 292 -7.30 13.36 -4.82
C ASN A 292 -6.41 13.28 -3.58
N LEU A 293 -6.02 12.07 -3.16
CA LEU A 293 -5.17 11.85 -1.99
C LEU A 293 -3.84 12.63 -2.05
N PHE A 294 -3.26 12.74 -3.25
CA PHE A 294 -1.99 13.43 -3.50
C PHE A 294 -2.16 14.76 -4.25
N ASP A 295 -3.31 15.43 -4.06
CA ASP A 295 -3.54 16.74 -4.66
C ASP A 295 -2.58 17.79 -4.06
N ARG A 296 -1.55 18.13 -4.84
CA ARG A 296 -0.52 19.12 -4.49
C ARG A 296 -1.07 20.52 -4.20
N THR A 297 -2.30 20.83 -4.66
CA THR A 297 -2.92 22.13 -4.41
C THR A 297 -3.57 22.20 -3.03
N ASN A 298 -3.86 21.06 -2.41
CA ASN A 298 -4.39 20.94 -1.06
C ASN A 298 -3.25 20.76 -0.05
N THR A 299 -2.47 21.81 0.20
CA THR A 299 -1.29 21.77 1.07
C THR A 299 -1.61 21.33 2.50
N ALA A 300 -2.67 21.87 3.11
CA ALA A 300 -3.11 21.46 4.46
C ALA A 300 -3.57 19.99 4.52
N GLY A 301 -4.19 19.49 3.45
CA GLY A 301 -4.50 18.07 3.31
C GLY A 301 -3.25 17.21 3.21
N MET A 302 -2.27 17.63 2.40
CA MET A 302 -1.00 16.93 2.23
C MET A 302 -0.17 16.88 3.53
N GLU A 303 -0.19 17.93 4.34
CA GLU A 303 0.44 17.92 5.67
C GLU A 303 -0.18 16.85 6.58
N LYS A 304 -1.52 16.75 6.60
CA LYS A 304 -2.23 15.72 7.38
C LYS A 304 -1.95 14.31 6.87
N VAL A 305 -2.03 14.09 5.55
CA VAL A 305 -1.70 12.80 4.92
C VAL A 305 -0.26 12.40 5.23
N THR A 306 0.68 13.34 5.13
CA THR A 306 2.09 13.09 5.49
C THR A 306 2.23 12.68 6.96
N ALA A 307 1.60 13.40 7.88
CA ALA A 307 1.65 13.09 9.31
C ALA A 307 1.04 11.71 9.63
N GLN A 308 -0.05 11.35 8.95
CA GLN A 308 -0.70 10.05 9.09
C GLN A 308 0.16 8.91 8.53
N LEU A 309 0.82 9.10 7.38
CA LEU A 309 1.80 8.14 6.85
C LEU A 309 2.97 7.94 7.81
N ALA A 310 3.52 9.03 8.37
CA ALA A 310 4.56 8.96 9.38
C ALA A 310 4.10 8.19 10.63
N LYS A 311 2.86 8.40 11.08
CA LYS A 311 2.27 7.66 12.19
C LYS A 311 2.10 6.17 11.89
N GLY A 312 1.74 5.82 10.66
CA GLY A 312 1.70 4.42 10.21
C GLY A 312 3.09 3.77 10.20
N LEU A 313 4.12 4.50 9.77
CA LEU A 313 5.50 4.02 9.79
C LEU A 313 6.03 3.80 11.21
N GLU A 314 5.64 4.62 12.19
CA GLU A 314 5.97 4.39 13.61
C GLU A 314 5.41 3.06 14.14
N VAL A 315 4.20 2.67 13.71
CA VAL A 315 3.61 1.36 14.05
C VAL A 315 4.44 0.24 13.46
N LEU A 316 4.84 0.34 12.19
CA LEU A 316 5.69 -0.66 11.53
C LEU A 316 7.07 -0.78 12.19
N ASP A 317 7.67 0.34 12.57
CA ASP A 317 8.95 0.34 13.29
C ASP A 317 8.84 -0.37 14.65
N ALA A 318 7.76 -0.11 15.40
CA ALA A 318 7.52 -0.75 16.68
C ALA A 318 7.28 -2.26 16.55
N LEU A 319 6.55 -2.69 15.52
CA LEU A 319 6.31 -4.11 15.20
C LEU A 319 7.61 -4.84 14.86
N HIS A 320 8.46 -4.24 14.02
CA HIS A 320 9.77 -4.80 13.67
C HIS A 320 10.67 -4.92 14.91
N GLY A 321 10.72 -3.87 15.74
CA GLY A 321 11.47 -3.88 16.99
C GLY A 321 11.04 -5.02 17.91
N ALA A 322 9.73 -5.21 18.10
CA ALA A 322 9.18 -6.29 18.92
C ALA A 322 9.48 -7.69 18.36
N SER A 323 9.51 -7.85 17.03
CA SER A 323 9.89 -9.13 16.40
C SER A 323 11.34 -9.51 16.71
N LYS A 324 12.28 -8.55 16.65
CA LYS A 324 13.69 -8.79 16.97
C LYS A 324 13.89 -9.23 18.42
N THR A 325 13.19 -8.62 19.37
CA THR A 325 13.28 -9.01 20.78
C THR A 325 12.76 -10.43 21.02
N ARG A 326 11.71 -10.86 20.30
CA ARG A 326 11.21 -12.24 20.38
C ARG A 326 12.24 -13.24 19.88
N SER A 327 12.85 -13.00 18.72
CA SER A 327 13.88 -13.88 18.14
C SER A 327 15.18 -13.93 18.95
N ALA A 328 15.49 -12.89 19.74
CA ALA A 328 16.68 -12.87 20.59
C ALA A 328 16.51 -13.64 21.91
N ASN A 329 15.25 -13.88 22.33
CA ASN A 329 14.91 -14.55 23.59
C ASN A 329 14.47 -16.02 23.39
N SER A 330 14.46 -16.52 22.15
CA SER A 330 14.16 -17.90 21.75
C SER A 330 15.43 -18.66 21.42
#